data_AF-A0A938P6L5-F1
#
_entry.id   AF-A0A938P6L5-F1
#
_cell.length_a   1.000
_cell.length_b   1.000
_cell.length_c   1.000
_cell.angle_alpha   90.00
_cell.angle_beta   90.00
_cell.angle_gamma   90.00
#
_symmetry.space_group_name_H-M   'P 1'
#
loop_
_entity.id
_entity.type
_entity.pdbx_description
1 polymer ?
#
loop_
_entity_poly.entity_id
_entity_poly.type
_entity_poly.pdbx_seq_one_letter_code
_entity_poly.pdbx_strand_id
1 'polypeptide(L)'
;MNRRDFMQLAGLGVLAAGLPQLVWAAGEPGAKVIPVNAVKPNILFILTDDLGIWDVGFTGVLGLQKTPNDASRMTPNLDQLAKAGAVFESFYVMPVCSPTRACLMTSRYAAHTGVNLVIPSLGSKWGLPLEERTLAQALKEAGYETAISGKWHLGAFEPAYLPTRRQGYLAGHHTGGEVAA
;
A
#
# COMPACT_ATOMS: atom_id res chain seq x y z
N MET A 1 19.72 20.01 15.36
CA MET A 1 18.25 20.15 15.42
C MET A 1 17.73 19.10 16.38
N ASN A 2 17.15 19.50 17.51
CA ASN A 2 16.76 18.55 18.57
C ASN A 2 15.29 18.10 18.38
N ARG A 3 14.92 16.94 18.93
CA ARG A 3 13.57 16.36 18.85
C ARG A 3 12.44 17.32 19.26
N ARG A 4 12.75 18.28 20.14
CA ARG A 4 11.79 19.31 20.58
C ARG A 4 11.48 20.32 19.47
N ASP A 5 12.47 20.69 18.67
CA ASP A 5 12.31 21.64 17.57
C ASP A 5 11.47 21.01 16.45
N PHE A 6 11.67 19.71 16.18
CA PHE A 6 10.87 18.95 15.21
C PHE A 6 9.40 18.83 15.61
N MET A 7 9.11 18.56 16.89
CA MET A 7 7.74 18.44 17.39
C MET A 7 6.99 19.78 17.43
N GLN A 8 7.70 20.89 17.64
CA GLN A 8 7.09 22.22 17.55
C GLN A 8 6.76 22.62 16.10
N LEU A 9 7.61 22.24 15.14
CA LEU A 9 7.34 22.43 13.71
C LEU A 9 6.19 21.53 13.21
N ALA A 10 6.12 20.28 13.67
CA ALA A 10 5.03 19.37 13.32
C ALA A 10 3.70 19.77 14.00
N GLY A 11 3.75 20.34 15.21
CA GLY A 11 2.57 20.76 15.97
C GLY A 11 1.81 21.95 15.40
N LEU A 12 2.47 22.81 14.62
CA LEU A 12 1.80 23.91 13.90
C LEU A 12 1.06 23.45 12.63
N GLY A 13 1.26 22.20 12.18
CA GLY A 13 0.66 21.65 10.97
C GLY A 13 -0.73 21.01 11.13
N VAL A 14 -1.29 20.91 12.34
CA VAL A 14 -2.51 20.11 12.60
C VAL A 14 -3.76 20.94 12.95
N LEU A 15 -3.68 22.28 13.00
CA LEU A 15 -4.84 23.13 13.32
C LEU A 15 -5.57 23.75 12.10
N ALA A 16 -5.30 23.28 10.87
CA ALA A 16 -5.90 23.85 9.66
C ALA A 16 -6.76 22.87 8.82
N ALA A 17 -7.34 21.84 9.44
CA ALA A 17 -8.35 21.00 8.81
C ALA A 17 -9.76 21.48 9.21
N GLY A 18 -10.21 22.59 8.62
CA GLY A 18 -11.56 23.11 8.87
C GLY A 18 -11.89 24.49 8.29
N LEU A 19 -10.91 25.22 7.75
CA LEU A 19 -11.16 26.50 7.07
C LEU A 19 -10.46 26.49 5.71
N PRO A 20 -11.10 26.98 4.64
CA PRO A 20 -10.46 27.11 3.36
C PRO A 20 -9.36 28.16 3.46
N GLN A 21 -8.12 27.68 3.36
CA GLN A 21 -6.90 28.36 2.91
C GLN A 21 -6.43 29.61 3.69
N LEU A 22 -5.29 29.45 4.37
CA LEU A 22 -4.25 30.48 4.38
C LEU A 22 -2.87 29.83 4.53
N VAL A 23 -2.37 29.25 3.43
CA VAL A 23 -0.93 28.99 3.31
C VAL A 23 -0.31 30.33 2.92
N TRP A 24 0.32 31.01 3.89
CA TRP A 24 1.23 32.13 3.60
C TRP A 24 2.50 31.53 2.97
N ALA A 25 2.42 31.21 1.68
CA ALA A 25 3.59 31.11 0.83
C ALA A 25 3.84 32.52 0.31
N ALA A 26 4.98 33.10 0.67
CA ALA A 26 5.49 34.27 -0.02
C ALA A 26 5.82 33.85 -1.46
N GLY A 27 4.85 33.99 -2.35
CA GLY A 27 4.95 33.65 -3.77
C GLY A 27 4.04 34.57 -4.57
N GLU A 28 4.67 35.40 -5.40
CA GLU A 28 4.16 36.18 -6.54
C GLU A 28 2.62 36.39 -6.61
N PRO A 29 2.10 37.62 -6.39
CA PRO A 29 0.69 37.93 -6.59
C PRO A 29 0.33 37.80 -8.08
N GLY A 30 -0.23 36.65 -8.46
CA GLY A 30 -0.58 36.36 -9.86
C GLY A 30 -0.63 34.88 -10.21
N ALA A 31 -0.20 33.98 -9.31
CA ALA A 31 -0.38 32.55 -9.51
C ALA A 31 -1.88 32.21 -9.59
N LYS A 32 -2.38 32.05 -10.82
CA LYS A 32 -3.71 31.51 -11.08
C LYS A 32 -3.82 30.16 -10.38
N VAL A 33 -4.62 30.11 -9.32
CA VAL A 33 -5.11 28.85 -8.77
C VAL A 33 -5.96 28.23 -9.87
N ILE A 34 -5.38 27.31 -10.63
CA ILE A 34 -6.14 26.52 -11.59
C ILE A 34 -7.00 25.60 -10.73
N PRO A 35 -8.34 25.72 -10.76
CA PRO A 35 -9.18 24.74 -10.12
C PRO A 35 -8.90 23.43 -10.84
N VAL A 36 -8.22 22.50 -10.17
CA VAL A 36 -8.18 21.12 -10.63
C VAL A 36 -9.64 20.68 -10.56
N ASN A 37 -10.29 20.63 -11.72
CA ASN A 37 -11.56 19.98 -11.89
C ASN A 37 -11.27 18.51 -11.56
N ALA A 38 -11.37 18.16 -10.27
CA ALA A 38 -10.72 17.01 -9.70
C ALA A 38 -11.51 15.77 -10.08
N VAL A 39 -11.29 15.33 -11.32
CA VAL A 39 -11.64 13.98 -11.75
C VAL A 39 -11.04 13.05 -10.72
N LYS A 40 -11.92 12.30 -10.05
CA LYS A 40 -11.54 11.30 -9.07
C LYS A 40 -10.48 10.39 -9.70
N PRO A 41 -9.25 10.32 -9.15
CA PRO A 41 -8.18 9.54 -9.78
C PRO A 41 -8.48 8.05 -9.71
N ASN A 42 -7.91 7.26 -10.62
CA ASN A 42 -7.89 5.81 -10.46
C ASN A 42 -6.70 5.42 -9.58
N ILE A 43 -6.92 4.52 -8.62
CA ILE A 43 -5.90 4.06 -7.68
C ILE A 43 -5.57 2.60 -7.98
N LEU A 44 -4.30 2.33 -8.32
CA LEU A 44 -3.81 0.98 -8.59
C LEU A 44 -2.73 0.59 -7.58
N PHE A 45 -2.98 -0.44 -6.79
CA PHE A 45 -1.98 -1.06 -5.92
C PHE A 45 -1.42 -2.31 -6.59
N ILE A 46 -0.10 -2.33 -6.82
CA ILE A 46 0.63 -3.53 -7.27
C ILE A 46 1.41 -4.04 -6.06
N LEU A 47 0.97 -5.18 -5.50
CA LEU A 47 1.62 -5.82 -4.36
C LEU A 47 2.24 -7.15 -4.81
N THR A 48 3.55 -7.21 -4.84
CA THR A 48 4.32 -8.42 -5.16
C THR A 48 4.41 -9.36 -3.94
N ASP A 49 4.66 -10.65 -4.19
CA ASP A 49 4.85 -11.67 -3.16
C ASP A 49 6.32 -12.12 -3.23
N ASP A 50 6.99 -12.18 -2.08
CA ASP A 50 8.39 -12.61 -1.92
C ASP A 50 9.42 -11.91 -2.83
N LEU A 51 9.18 -10.62 -3.14
CA LEU A 51 10.12 -9.79 -3.90
C LEU A 51 11.08 -9.05 -2.96
N GLY A 52 12.37 -9.34 -3.08
CA GLY A 52 13.43 -8.63 -2.40
C GLY A 52 13.89 -7.38 -3.17
N ILE A 53 14.51 -6.45 -2.45
CA ILE A 53 15.13 -5.25 -3.07
C ILE A 53 16.23 -5.63 -4.07
N TRP A 54 16.81 -6.82 -3.95
CA TRP A 54 17.85 -7.31 -4.86
C TRP A 54 17.30 -8.05 -6.09
N ASP A 55 16.00 -8.05 -6.32
CA ASP A 55 15.40 -8.71 -7.49
C ASP A 55 15.03 -7.72 -8.60
N VAL A 56 15.16 -6.41 -8.37
CA VAL A 56 14.68 -5.35 -9.27
C VAL A 56 15.80 -4.50 -9.85
N GLY A 57 15.72 -4.12 -11.12
CA GLY A 57 16.72 -3.31 -11.81
C GLY A 57 16.81 -1.87 -11.31
N PHE A 58 15.69 -1.30 -10.86
CA PHE A 58 15.61 0.10 -10.43
C PHE A 58 16.44 0.45 -9.19
N THR A 59 17.05 -0.52 -8.49
CA THR A 59 18.00 -0.20 -7.41
C THR A 59 19.17 0.65 -7.88
N GLY A 60 19.46 0.70 -9.18
CA GLY A 60 20.40 1.67 -9.74
C GLY A 60 19.97 3.13 -9.52
N VAL A 61 18.66 3.42 -9.54
CA VAL A 61 18.11 4.75 -9.19
C VAL A 61 18.43 5.09 -7.73
N LEU A 62 18.54 4.09 -6.86
CA LEU A 62 18.87 4.23 -5.44
C LEU A 62 20.38 4.21 -5.17
N GLY A 63 21.23 4.10 -6.19
CA GLY A 63 22.68 3.93 -6.00
C GLY A 63 23.07 2.57 -5.38
N LEU A 64 22.14 1.62 -5.29
CA LEU A 64 22.32 0.30 -4.68
C LEU A 64 22.63 -0.77 -5.74
N GLN A 65 23.34 -0.43 -6.81
CA GLN A 65 23.64 -1.39 -7.88
C GLN A 65 24.88 -2.21 -7.54
N LYS A 66 24.68 -3.50 -7.19
CA LYS A 66 25.79 -4.43 -6.89
C LYS A 66 26.46 -5.01 -8.13
N THR A 67 25.68 -5.23 -9.20
CA THR A 67 26.19 -5.90 -10.41
C THR A 67 25.55 -5.24 -11.65
N PRO A 68 26.35 -4.60 -12.51
CA PRO A 68 25.88 -4.14 -13.81
C PRO A 68 25.50 -5.34 -14.69
N ASN A 69 24.41 -5.23 -15.46
CA ASN A 69 23.99 -6.21 -16.47
C ASN A 69 23.63 -7.62 -15.95
N ASP A 70 23.18 -7.74 -14.70
CA ASP A 70 22.60 -8.99 -14.22
C ASP A 70 21.24 -9.26 -14.88
N ALA A 71 21.20 -10.25 -15.76
CA ALA A 71 20.00 -10.63 -16.51
C ALA A 71 18.84 -11.06 -15.59
N SER A 72 19.13 -11.55 -14.37
CA SER A 72 18.10 -11.95 -13.41
C SER A 72 17.27 -10.78 -12.86
N ARG A 73 17.71 -9.54 -13.10
CA ARG A 73 17.10 -8.30 -12.59
C ARG A 73 16.56 -7.39 -13.70
N MET A 74 16.30 -7.94 -14.88
CA MET A 74 15.75 -7.17 -16.01
C MET A 74 14.28 -6.84 -15.78
N THR A 75 14.01 -5.68 -15.17
CA THR A 75 12.66 -5.19 -14.90
C THR A 75 12.34 -3.88 -15.64
N PRO A 76 12.41 -3.85 -16.99
CA PRO A 76 12.39 -2.60 -17.76
C PRO A 76 11.14 -1.73 -17.53
N ASN A 77 9.99 -2.33 -17.21
CA ASN A 77 8.77 -1.59 -16.90
C ASN A 77 8.81 -0.98 -15.49
N LEU A 78 9.35 -1.70 -14.49
CA LEU A 78 9.54 -1.15 -13.14
C LEU A 78 10.62 -0.07 -13.13
N ASP A 79 11.68 -0.24 -13.94
CA ASP A 79 12.76 0.73 -14.06
C ASP A 79 12.26 2.03 -14.70
N GLN A 80 11.38 1.94 -15.70
CA GLN A 80 10.71 3.11 -16.28
C GLN A 80 9.78 3.79 -15.27
N LEU A 81 8.98 3.01 -14.53
CA LEU A 81 8.09 3.56 -13.50
C LEU A 81 8.88 4.27 -12.40
N ALA A 82 9.98 3.69 -11.95
CA ALA A 82 10.86 4.27 -10.93
C ALA A 82 11.52 5.57 -11.40
N LYS A 83 11.94 5.65 -12.67
CA LYS A 83 12.52 6.88 -13.25
C LYS A 83 11.49 8.00 -13.44
N ALA A 84 10.25 7.66 -13.74
CA ALA A 84 9.18 8.62 -13.98
C ALA A 84 8.42 9.02 -12.70
N GLY A 85 8.60 8.29 -11.61
CA GLY A 85 7.84 8.43 -10.37
C GLY A 85 8.71 8.73 -9.15
N ALA A 86 8.14 8.49 -7.98
CA ALA A 86 8.86 8.56 -6.70
C ALA A 86 9.28 7.16 -6.26
N VAL A 87 10.51 7.04 -5.75
CA VAL A 87 11.05 5.80 -5.16
C VAL A 87 11.35 6.06 -3.69
N PHE A 88 10.88 5.15 -2.83
CA PHE A 88 11.18 5.19 -1.40
C PHE A 88 12.44 4.37 -1.11
N GLU A 89 13.49 5.00 -0.60
CA GLU A 89 14.70 4.31 -0.13
C GLU A 89 14.45 3.45 1.10
N SER A 90 13.48 3.84 1.92
CA SER A 90 13.12 3.18 3.18
C SER A 90 11.62 2.93 3.22
N PHE A 91 11.23 1.73 2.79
CA PHE A 91 9.84 1.23 2.84
C PHE A 91 9.83 -0.13 3.55
N TYR A 92 8.97 -0.29 4.55
CA TYR A 92 8.98 -1.44 5.45
C TYR A 92 7.65 -2.17 5.44
N VAL A 93 7.73 -3.49 5.63
CA VAL A 93 6.59 -4.41 5.70
C VAL A 93 6.80 -5.40 6.85
N MET A 94 5.78 -6.20 7.16
CA MET A 94 5.97 -7.35 8.05
C MET A 94 6.79 -8.43 7.34
N PRO A 95 7.54 -9.28 8.06
CA PRO A 95 8.44 -10.26 7.45
C PRO A 95 7.72 -11.42 6.75
N VAL A 96 6.39 -11.41 6.72
CA VAL A 96 5.55 -12.48 6.16
C VAL A 96 4.27 -11.92 5.52
N CYS A 97 3.72 -12.67 4.57
CA CYS A 97 2.61 -12.28 3.70
C CYS A 97 1.30 -11.86 4.41
N SER A 98 0.69 -12.71 5.25
CA SER A 98 -0.63 -12.40 5.86
C SER A 98 -0.59 -11.14 6.73
N PRO A 99 0.37 -10.96 7.66
CA PRO A 99 0.48 -9.73 8.44
C PRO A 99 0.71 -8.47 7.59
N THR A 100 1.55 -8.54 6.54
CA THR A 100 1.75 -7.40 5.61
C THR A 100 0.46 -7.00 4.91
N ARG A 101 -0.31 -7.98 4.42
CA ARG A 101 -1.61 -7.74 3.78
C ARG A 101 -2.62 -7.18 4.78
N ALA A 102 -2.61 -7.64 6.03
CA ALA A 102 -3.49 -7.13 7.08
C ALA A 102 -3.18 -5.66 7.39
N CYS A 103 -1.90 -5.30 7.50
CA CYS A 103 -1.47 -3.91 7.68
C CYS A 103 -1.92 -3.03 6.51
N LEU A 104 -1.70 -3.46 5.26
CA LEU A 104 -2.13 -2.72 4.08
C LEU A 104 -3.65 -2.50 4.06
N MET A 105 -4.42 -3.54 4.35
CA MET A 105 -5.87 -3.46 4.29
C MET A 105 -6.47 -2.65 5.43
N THR A 106 -5.85 -2.58 6.60
CA THR A 106 -6.47 -1.94 7.78
C THR A 106 -5.83 -0.63 8.19
N SER A 107 -4.68 -0.27 7.60
CA SER A 107 -3.81 0.82 8.06
C SER A 107 -3.35 0.70 9.52
N ARG A 108 -3.41 -0.50 10.10
CA ARG A 108 -3.05 -0.79 11.49
C ARG A 108 -1.85 -1.73 11.54
N TYR A 109 -1.02 -1.58 12.57
CA TYR A 109 0.10 -2.51 12.78
C TYR A 109 -0.44 -3.93 13.07
N ALA A 110 0.27 -4.97 12.63
CA ALA A 110 -0.21 -6.36 12.66
C ALA A 110 -0.74 -6.79 14.04
N ALA A 111 -0.06 -6.37 15.12
CA ALA A 111 -0.44 -6.61 16.51
C ALA A 111 -1.89 -6.18 16.85
N HIS A 112 -2.43 -5.22 16.11
CA HIS A 112 -3.76 -4.65 16.32
C HIS A 112 -4.82 -5.19 15.35
N THR A 113 -4.44 -6.06 14.42
CA THR A 113 -5.34 -6.61 13.38
C THR A 113 -5.84 -8.02 13.68
N GLY A 114 -5.25 -8.71 14.67
CA GLY A 114 -5.47 -10.14 14.91
C GLY A 114 -4.73 -11.07 13.94
N VAL A 115 -4.11 -10.57 12.87
CA VAL A 115 -3.32 -11.35 11.90
C VAL A 115 -1.83 -11.16 12.15
N ASN A 116 -1.31 -11.87 13.16
CA ASN A 116 0.09 -11.78 13.58
C ASN A 116 0.99 -12.85 12.94
N LEU A 117 0.39 -13.92 12.41
CA LEU A 117 1.09 -15.05 11.82
C LEU A 117 0.60 -15.26 10.38
N VAL A 118 1.32 -16.09 9.64
CA VAL A 118 0.87 -16.58 8.34
C VAL A 118 -0.39 -17.42 8.55
N ILE A 119 -1.41 -17.18 7.73
CA ILE A 119 -2.59 -18.06 7.66
C ILE A 119 -2.19 -19.27 6.78
N PRO A 120 -1.97 -20.46 7.35
CA PRO A 120 -1.21 -21.50 6.67
C PRO A 120 -1.94 -22.16 5.48
N SER A 121 -3.26 -22.26 5.53
CA SER A 121 -4.04 -22.95 4.49
C SER A 121 -5.51 -22.53 4.47
N LEU A 122 -6.26 -22.99 3.45
CA LEU A 122 -7.71 -22.82 3.36
C LEU A 122 -8.48 -23.43 4.54
N GLY A 123 -7.90 -24.47 5.19
CA GLY A 123 -8.48 -25.09 6.38
C GLY A 123 -8.32 -24.27 7.66
N SER A 124 -7.61 -23.14 7.61
CA SER A 124 -7.41 -22.26 8.78
C SER A 124 -8.71 -21.57 9.13
N LYS A 125 -9.27 -21.87 10.30
CA LYS A 125 -10.54 -21.30 10.80
C LYS A 125 -10.40 -19.89 11.39
N TRP A 126 -9.50 -19.10 10.82
CA TRP A 126 -9.21 -17.74 11.26
C TRP A 126 -8.68 -16.89 10.10
N GLY A 127 -8.79 -15.57 10.25
CA GLY A 127 -8.43 -14.61 9.22
C GLY A 127 -8.53 -13.19 9.76
N LEU A 128 -8.50 -12.21 8.86
CA LEU A 128 -8.70 -10.81 9.24
C LEU A 128 -10.10 -10.65 9.84
N PRO A 129 -10.24 -10.17 11.10
CA PRO A 129 -11.54 -10.03 11.76
C PRO A 129 -12.52 -9.19 10.93
N LEU A 130 -13.80 -9.53 11.01
CA LEU A 130 -14.82 -8.93 10.14
C LEU A 130 -15.13 -7.49 10.53
N GLU A 131 -14.92 -7.14 11.79
CA GLU A 131 -15.02 -5.80 12.37
C GLU A 131 -13.93 -4.84 11.87
N GLU A 132 -12.82 -5.36 11.33
CA GLU A 132 -11.78 -4.51 10.76
C GLU A 132 -12.27 -3.88 9.47
N ARG A 133 -12.28 -2.53 9.46
CA ARG A 133 -12.59 -1.72 8.28
C ARG A 133 -11.43 -1.77 7.31
N THR A 134 -11.71 -2.17 6.07
CA THR A 134 -10.68 -2.33 5.04
C THR A 134 -10.50 -1.07 4.19
N LEU A 135 -9.32 -0.91 3.58
CA LEU A 135 -9.01 0.13 2.61
C LEU A 135 -10.02 0.12 1.45
N ALA A 136 -10.42 -1.06 0.99
CA ALA A 136 -11.44 -1.20 -0.04
C ALA A 136 -12.81 -0.69 0.42
N GLN A 137 -13.22 -0.96 1.67
CA GLN A 137 -14.46 -0.42 2.23
C GLN A 137 -14.40 1.12 2.33
N ALA A 138 -13.27 1.66 2.82
CA ALA A 138 -13.07 3.10 2.87
C ALA A 138 -13.12 3.76 1.48
N LEU A 139 -12.54 3.12 0.46
CA LEU A 139 -12.59 3.59 -0.93
C LEU A 139 -14.02 3.50 -1.51
N LYS A 140 -14.77 2.43 -1.22
CA LYS A 140 -16.19 2.32 -1.63
C LYS A 140 -17.05 3.42 -1.03
N GLU A 141 -16.87 3.73 0.25
CA GLU A 141 -17.55 4.85 0.92
C GLU A 141 -17.20 6.20 0.26
N ALA A 142 -15.99 6.34 -0.30
CA ALA A 142 -15.58 7.49 -1.10
C ALA A 142 -16.05 7.42 -2.58
N GLY A 143 -16.93 6.47 -2.92
CA GLY A 143 -17.53 6.34 -4.24
C GLY A 143 -16.66 5.62 -5.27
N TYR A 144 -15.64 4.87 -4.86
CA TYR A 144 -14.84 4.04 -5.77
C TYR A 144 -15.46 2.68 -5.99
N GLU A 145 -15.31 2.15 -7.20
CA GLU A 145 -15.39 0.72 -7.42
C GLU A 145 -14.05 0.08 -7.07
N THR A 146 -14.09 -1.09 -6.46
CA THR A 146 -12.89 -1.77 -5.97
C THR A 146 -12.89 -3.23 -6.40
N ALA A 147 -11.73 -3.69 -6.85
CA ALA A 147 -11.49 -5.06 -7.25
C ALA A 147 -10.08 -5.48 -6.82
N ILE A 148 -9.92 -6.78 -6.59
CA ILE A 148 -8.62 -7.40 -6.34
C ILE A 148 -8.36 -8.48 -7.39
N SER A 149 -7.13 -8.49 -7.91
CA SER A 149 -6.63 -9.60 -8.74
C SER A 149 -5.41 -10.22 -8.08
N GLY A 150 -5.38 -11.55 -7.98
CA GLY A 150 -4.30 -12.30 -7.34
C GLY A 150 -4.60 -12.78 -5.92
N LYS A 151 -3.60 -12.69 -5.04
CA LYS A 151 -3.56 -13.39 -3.74
C LYS A 151 -4.24 -12.60 -2.61
N TRP A 152 -5.24 -13.20 -1.95
CA TRP A 152 -5.92 -12.59 -0.80
C TRP A 152 -5.16 -12.79 0.53
N HIS A 153 -5.00 -14.04 0.95
CA HIS A 153 -4.24 -14.49 2.11
C HIS A 153 -4.59 -13.84 3.47
N LEU A 154 -5.86 -13.47 3.65
CA LEU A 154 -6.44 -12.91 4.88
C LEU A 154 -7.62 -13.74 5.42
N GLY A 155 -7.66 -15.02 5.07
CA GLY A 155 -8.70 -15.98 5.48
C GLY A 155 -9.74 -16.21 4.38
N ALA A 156 -10.22 -17.45 4.27
CA ALA A 156 -11.23 -17.86 3.28
C ALA A 156 -12.06 -19.06 3.75
N PHE A 157 -12.07 -19.35 5.05
CA PHE A 157 -12.72 -20.53 5.63
C PHE A 157 -14.25 -20.41 5.69
N GLU A 158 -14.77 -19.18 5.63
CA GLU A 158 -16.20 -18.89 5.56
C GLU A 158 -16.47 -17.83 4.48
N PRO A 159 -17.67 -17.82 3.86
CA PRO A 159 -18.02 -16.85 2.83
C PRO A 159 -17.76 -15.39 3.22
N ALA A 160 -17.95 -15.03 4.49
CA ALA A 160 -17.73 -13.68 5.00
C ALA A 160 -16.27 -13.21 4.92
N TYR A 161 -15.31 -14.13 4.94
CA TYR A 161 -13.87 -13.84 4.86
C TYR A 161 -13.36 -13.76 3.42
N LEU A 162 -14.19 -14.15 2.44
CA LEU A 162 -13.81 -14.05 1.03
C LEU A 162 -13.62 -12.59 0.62
N PRO A 163 -12.64 -12.30 -0.25
CA PRO A 163 -12.39 -10.94 -0.73
C PRO A 163 -13.60 -10.36 -1.46
N THR A 164 -14.49 -11.21 -1.99
CA THR A 164 -15.73 -10.73 -2.61
C THR A 164 -16.67 -10.03 -1.63
N ARG A 165 -16.64 -10.45 -0.36
CA ARG A 165 -17.43 -9.86 0.73
C ARG A 165 -16.65 -8.78 1.48
N ARG A 166 -15.31 -8.77 1.40
CA ARG A 166 -14.43 -7.83 2.09
C ARG A 166 -13.97 -6.63 1.23
N GLN A 167 -13.88 -6.81 -0.10
CA GLN A 167 -13.25 -5.87 -1.03
C GLN A 167 -14.07 -5.56 -2.29
N GLY A 168 -14.92 -6.44 -2.82
CA GLY A 168 -15.62 -6.22 -4.10
C GLY A 168 -15.50 -7.37 -5.08
N TYR A 169 -15.01 -7.15 -6.30
CA TYR A 169 -14.78 -8.25 -7.26
C TYR A 169 -13.42 -8.92 -7.02
N LEU A 170 -13.32 -10.24 -7.23
CA LEU A 170 -12.06 -11.00 -7.16
C LEU A 170 -11.81 -11.74 -8.48
N ALA A 171 -10.58 -11.67 -8.98
CA ALA A 171 -10.01 -12.65 -9.92
C ALA A 171 -8.67 -13.18 -9.36
N GLY A 172 -8.61 -14.38 -8.77
CA GLY A 172 -7.36 -14.89 -8.21
C GLY A 172 -7.52 -15.98 -7.16
N HIS A 173 -6.49 -16.18 -6.33
CA HIS A 173 -6.41 -17.26 -5.35
C HIS A 173 -6.49 -16.74 -3.91
N HIS A 174 -7.04 -17.56 -3.02
CA HIS A 174 -7.34 -17.14 -1.65
C HIS A 174 -6.17 -17.31 -0.66
N THR A 175 -5.18 -18.13 -0.98
CA THR A 175 -4.05 -18.51 -0.10
C THR A 175 -2.69 -18.19 -0.69
N GLY A 176 -1.65 -18.24 0.16
CA GLY A 176 -0.27 -18.37 -0.31
C GLY A 176 -0.04 -19.71 -0.99
N GLY A 177 0.89 -19.74 -1.94
CA GLY A 177 1.07 -20.83 -2.88
C GLY A 177 1.13 -22.20 -2.23
N GLU A 178 0.19 -23.06 -2.60
CA GLU A 178 0.58 -24.38 -3.07
C GLU A 178 1.11 -24.14 -4.47
N VAL A 179 2.43 -24.27 -4.65
CA VAL A 179 2.95 -24.61 -5.96
C VAL A 179 2.30 -25.95 -6.27
N ALA A 180 1.45 -26.03 -7.29
CA ALA A 180 1.12 -27.32 -7.85
C ALA A 180 2.47 -27.96 -8.22
N ALA A 181 2.81 -29.03 -7.50
CA ALA A 181 3.93 -29.89 -7.85
C ALA A 181 3.69 -30.49 -9.25
#